data_AF-A0A933HU17-F1
#
_entry.id   AF-A0A933HU17-F1
#
_cell.length_a   1.000
_cell.length_b   1.000
_cell.length_c   1.000
_cell.angle_alpha   90.00
_cell.angle_beta   90.00
_cell.angle_gamma   90.00
#
_symmetry.space_group_name_H-M   'P 1'
#
loop_
_entity.id
_entity.type
_entity.pdbx_description
1 polymer ?
#
loop_
_entity_poly.entity_id
_entity_poly.type
_entity_poly.pdbx_seq_one_letter_code
_entity_poly.pdbx_strand_id
1 'polypeptide(L)'
;MTRDLVQARLERSGVMEFEAPVVAVENFLQGKPRLVYEQSGEQHELDCDFVAGCDGFHGVARKSVDSNRSTEYEKVYPFGWPAA
;
A
#
# COMPACT_ATOMS: atom_id res chain seq x y z
N MET A 1 5.51 -12.88 -14.42
CA MET A 1 4.11 -12.67 -13.97
C MET A 1 3.79 -11.21 -13.70
N THR A 2 4.56 -10.46 -12.89
CA THR A 2 4.26 -9.03 -12.63
C THR A 2 4.42 -8.14 -13.86
N ARG A 3 5.44 -8.41 -14.69
CA ARG A 3 5.70 -7.67 -15.95
C ARG A 3 4.47 -7.54 -16.84
N ASP A 4 3.73 -8.63 -17.03
CA ASP A 4 2.63 -8.67 -17.99
C ASP A 4 1.43 -7.81 -17.50
N LEU A 5 1.21 -7.76 -16.17
CA LEU A 5 0.21 -6.88 -15.57
C LEU A 5 0.59 -5.41 -15.65
N VAL A 6 1.87 -5.08 -15.40
CA VAL A 6 2.39 -3.71 -15.52
C VAL A 6 2.27 -3.24 -16.96
N GLN A 7 2.69 -4.08 -17.92
CA GLN A 7 2.58 -3.78 -19.35
C GLN A 7 1.13 -3.51 -19.76
N ALA A 8 0.21 -4.41 -19.41
CA ALA A 8 -1.20 -4.25 -19.75
C ALA A 8 -1.83 -2.97 -19.14
N ARG A 9 -1.36 -2.53 -17.98
CA ARG A 9 -1.82 -1.27 -17.35
C ARG A 9 -1.29 -0.04 -18.10
N LEU A 10 -0.01 -0.05 -18.50
CA LEU A 10 0.60 1.04 -19.27
C LEU A 10 -0.01 1.16 -20.67
N GLU A 11 -0.27 0.04 -21.35
CA GLU A 11 -0.93 0.00 -22.66
C GLU A 11 -2.35 0.59 -22.63
N ARG A 12 -3.01 0.55 -21.47
CA ARG A 12 -4.34 1.15 -21.24
C ARG A 12 -4.28 2.57 -20.68
N SER A 13 -3.10 3.20 -20.70
CA SER A 13 -2.87 4.56 -20.14
C SER A 13 -3.31 4.70 -18.69
N GLY A 14 -3.24 3.61 -17.92
CA GLY A 14 -3.55 3.65 -16.50
C GLY A 14 -2.44 4.36 -15.72
N VAL A 15 -2.81 5.27 -14.83
CA VAL A 15 -1.86 5.96 -13.95
C VAL A 15 -1.18 4.95 -13.03
N MET A 16 0.16 5.02 -12.98
CA MET A 16 1.03 4.31 -12.04
C MET A 16 2.19 5.23 -11.66
N GLU A 17 2.18 5.68 -10.42
CA GLU A 17 3.29 6.44 -9.84
C GLU A 17 4.30 5.46 -9.23
N PHE A 18 5.49 5.40 -9.80
CA PHE A 18 6.60 4.60 -9.27
C PHE A 18 7.47 5.45 -8.35
N GLU A 19 8.24 4.79 -7.48
CA GLU A 19 9.12 5.46 -6.50
C GLU A 19 8.37 6.46 -5.60
N ALA A 20 7.10 6.15 -5.33
CA ALA A 20 6.18 6.97 -4.55
C ALA A 20 5.81 6.26 -3.23
N PRO A 21 6.75 6.07 -2.28
CA PRO A 21 6.43 5.46 -0.99
C PRO A 21 5.32 6.25 -0.26
N VAL A 22 4.21 5.57 0.02
CA VAL A 22 3.14 6.09 0.87
C VAL A 22 3.64 6.09 2.31
N VAL A 23 3.55 7.24 2.98
CA VAL A 23 3.98 7.41 4.38
C VAL A 23 2.79 7.44 5.35
N ALA A 24 1.60 7.81 4.88
CA ALA A 24 0.37 7.80 5.69
C ALA A 24 -0.90 7.59 4.86
N VAL A 25 -1.90 6.96 5.51
CA VAL A 25 -3.28 6.87 5.04
C VAL A 25 -4.17 7.54 6.08
N GLU A 26 -4.79 8.65 5.71
CA GLU A 26 -5.52 9.53 6.62
C GLU A 26 -7.01 9.59 6.28
N ASN A 27 -7.83 9.98 7.27
CA ASN A 27 -9.24 10.36 7.12
C ASN A 27 -10.19 9.33 6.44
N PHE A 28 -9.73 8.09 6.23
CA PHE A 28 -10.51 7.03 5.59
C PHE A 28 -11.75 6.61 6.40
N LEU A 29 -11.75 6.80 7.71
CA LEU A 29 -12.92 6.58 8.58
C LEU A 29 -13.92 7.74 8.57
N GLN A 30 -13.50 8.91 8.12
CA GLN A 30 -14.29 10.14 8.10
C GLN A 30 -14.96 10.37 6.74
N GLY A 31 -14.83 9.42 5.81
CA GLY A 31 -15.41 9.49 4.46
C GLY A 31 -14.68 10.43 3.51
N LYS A 32 -13.44 10.85 3.85
CA LYS A 32 -12.58 11.68 3.00
C LYS A 32 -11.15 11.13 2.99
N PRO A 33 -10.93 9.91 2.48
CA PRO A 33 -9.61 9.30 2.54
C PRO A 33 -8.58 10.10 1.75
N ARG A 34 -7.37 10.10 2.28
CA ARG A 34 -6.23 10.81 1.71
C ARG A 34 -4.96 10.00 1.88
N LEU A 35 -4.14 9.97 0.84
CA LEU A 35 -2.80 9.40 0.88
C LEU A 35 -1.78 10.53 0.98
N VAL A 36 -0.77 10.30 1.82
CA VAL A 36 0.44 11.11 1.87
C VAL A 36 1.59 10.23 1.38
N TYR A 37 2.32 10.68 0.37
CA TYR A 37 3.44 9.94 -0.19
C TYR A 37 4.60 10.87 -0.50
N GLU A 38 5.81 10.31 -0.58
CA GLU A 38 7.00 11.05 -0.99
C GLU A 38 7.39 10.63 -2.39
N GLN A 39 7.77 11.57 -3.25
CA GLN A 39 8.28 11.27 -4.59
C GLN A 39 9.32 12.33 -4.96
N SER A 40 10.46 11.92 -5.49
CA SER A 40 11.54 12.84 -5.88
C SER A 40 12.02 13.80 -4.76
N GLY A 41 11.85 13.41 -3.50
CA GLY A 41 12.23 14.22 -2.33
C GLY A 41 11.18 15.25 -1.88
N GLU A 42 10.01 15.27 -2.51
CA GLU A 42 8.88 16.12 -2.14
C GLU A 42 7.73 15.29 -1.56
N GLN A 43 6.97 15.92 -0.66
CA GLN A 43 5.78 15.33 -0.09
C GLN A 43 4.55 15.71 -0.94
N HIS A 44 3.77 14.70 -1.28
CA HIS A 44 2.56 14.83 -2.08
C HIS A 44 1.35 14.28 -1.34
N GLU A 45 0.18 14.76 -1.74
CA GLU A 45 -1.09 14.43 -1.11
C GLU A 45 -2.11 14.09 -2.21
N LEU A 46 -2.80 12.97 -2.04
CA LEU A 46 -3.79 12.47 -3.00
C LEU A 46 -5.11 12.20 -2.29
N ASP A 47 -6.13 12.99 -2.63
CA ASP A 47 -7.50 12.76 -2.19
C ASP A 47 -8.16 11.67 -3.04
N CYS A 48 -8.97 10.82 -2.40
CA CYS A 48 -9.67 9.73 -3.06
C CYS A 48 -10.97 9.38 -2.35
N ASP A 49 -11.80 8.54 -2.97
CA ASP A 49 -13.01 8.01 -2.35
C ASP A 49 -12.75 6.73 -1.54
N PHE A 50 -11.78 5.91 -1.99
CA PHE A 50 -11.43 4.62 -1.40
C PHE A 50 -9.94 4.34 -1.51
N VAL A 51 -9.40 3.61 -0.53
CA VAL A 51 -8.00 3.14 -0.50
C VAL A 51 -7.98 1.62 -0.47
N ALA A 52 -7.22 1.01 -1.38
CA ALA A 52 -6.94 -0.42 -1.38
C ALA A 52 -5.48 -0.66 -0.96
N GLY A 53 -5.27 -1.25 0.23
CA GLY A 53 -3.95 -1.57 0.76
C GLY A 53 -3.38 -2.86 0.15
N CYS A 54 -2.55 -2.71 -0.88
CA CYS A 54 -1.85 -3.81 -1.56
C CYS A 54 -0.32 -3.77 -1.34
N ASP A 55 0.12 -3.13 -0.24
CA ASP A 55 1.51 -2.79 0.08
C ASP A 55 2.26 -3.86 0.90
N GLY A 56 1.67 -5.04 1.06
CA GLY A 56 2.29 -6.20 1.67
C GLY A 56 2.36 -6.14 3.20
N PHE A 57 3.08 -7.10 3.79
CA PHE A 57 3.06 -7.32 5.24
C PHE A 57 3.62 -6.15 6.06
N HIS A 58 4.62 -5.44 5.53
CA HIS A 58 5.24 -4.28 6.18
C HIS A 58 4.63 -2.94 5.76
N GLY A 59 3.57 -2.99 4.95
CA GLY A 59 2.86 -1.84 4.41
C GLY A 59 2.30 -0.88 5.48
N VAL A 60 2.01 0.34 5.05
CA VAL A 60 1.40 1.40 5.86
C VAL A 60 -0.09 1.16 6.01
N ALA A 61 -0.78 0.65 4.99
CA ALA A 61 -2.24 0.54 5.00
C ALA A 61 -2.77 -0.26 6.19
N ARG A 62 -2.17 -1.41 6.50
CA ARG A 62 -2.55 -2.22 7.68
C ARG A 62 -2.29 -1.50 8.99
N LYS A 63 -1.16 -0.78 9.10
CA LYS A 63 -0.77 -0.03 10.32
C LYS A 63 -1.65 1.19 10.56
N SER A 64 -2.28 1.73 9.52
CA SER A 64 -3.22 2.87 9.63
C SER A 64 -4.56 2.47 10.26
N VAL A 65 -4.89 1.18 10.33
CA VAL A 65 -6.11 0.70 11.00
C VAL A 65 -5.85 0.60 12.50
N ASP A 66 -6.74 1.19 13.31
CA ASP A 66 -6.65 1.08 14.78
C ASP A 66 -6.67 -0.39 15.22
N SER A 67 -5.73 -0.75 16.09
CA SER A 67 -5.61 -2.06 16.75
C SER A 67 -6.92 -2.56 17.36
N ASN A 68 -7.78 -1.67 17.87
CA ASN A 68 -9.07 -2.04 18.46
C ASN A 68 -10.13 -2.47 17.41
N ARG A 69 -9.83 -2.25 16.13
CA ARG A 69 -10.72 -2.57 15.00
C ARG A 69 -10.17 -3.69 14.12
N SER A 70 -9.08 -4.32 14.56
CA SER A 70 -8.47 -5.45 13.89
C SER A 70 -8.20 -6.59 14.87
N THR A 71 -8.14 -7.81 14.37
CA THR A 71 -7.73 -8.97 15.17
C THR A 71 -6.68 -9.71 14.37
N GLU A 72 -5.53 -9.91 14.99
CA GLU A 72 -4.38 -10.53 14.34
C GLU A 72 -4.25 -12.00 14.77
N TYR A 73 -3.99 -12.86 13.80
CA TYR A 73 -3.69 -14.26 14.02
C TYR A 73 -2.37 -14.56 13.33
N GLU A 74 -1.36 -14.95 14.11
CA GLU A 74 -0.01 -15.22 13.61
C GLU A 74 0.44 -16.63 14.01
N LYS A 75 1.17 -17.28 13.10
CA LYS A 75 1.87 -18.53 13.39
C LYS A 75 3.25 -18.50 12.73
N VAL A 76 4.29 -18.51 13.56
CA VAL A 76 5.69 -18.55 13.13
C VAL A 76 6.20 -19.99 13.20
N TYR A 77 6.83 -20.46 12.13
CA TYR A 77 7.43 -21.79 12.04
C TYR A 77 8.93 -21.73 12.37
N PRO A 78 9.51 -22.71 13.10
CA PRO A 78 10.91 -22.68 13.53
C PRO A 78 11.89 -23.16 12.43
N PHE A 79 11.62 -22.85 11.16
CA PHE A 79 12.46 -23.17 10.01
C PHE A 79 12.15 -22.21 8.85
N GLY A 80 13.10 -22.05 7.94
CA GLY A 80 12.95 -21.27 6.71
C GLY A 80 13.19 -22.12 5.46
N TRP A 81 12.81 -21.61 4.30
CA TRP A 81 13.23 -22.21 3.03
C TRP A 81 14.66 -21.77 2.71
N PRO A 82 15.56 -22.70 2.34
CA PRO A 82 16.91 -22.34 1.94
C PRO A 82 16.85 -21.47 0.67
N ALA A 83 17.49 -20.31 0.71
CA ALA A 83 17.69 -19.49 -0.49
C ALA A 83 18.67 -20.23 -1.40
N ALA A 84 18.26 -20.48 -2.65
CA ALA A 84 19.11 -20.99 -3.72
C ALA A 84 19.84 -19.85 -4.43
#